data_AF-A0A7Y7Y2F8-F1
#
_entry.id   AF-A0A7Y7Y2F8-F1
#
_cell.length_a   1.000
_cell.length_b   1.000
_cell.length_c   1.000
_cell.angle_alpha   90.00
_cell.angle_beta   90.00
_cell.angle_gamma   90.00
#
_symmetry.space_group_name_H-M   'P 1'
#
loop_
_entity.id
_entity.type
_entity.pdbx_description
1 polymer ?
#
loop_
_entity_poly.entity_id
_entity_poly.type
_entity_poly.pdbx_seq_one_letter_code
_entity_poly.pdbx_strand_id
1 'polypeptide(L)' 'MSKAPNAALEAIKFALETDEGIEFLRLWLYGEFGAIRRDWPECPSEVFIGAEYGFTVTQEALID' A
#
# COMPACT_ATOMS: atom_id res chain seq x y z
N MET A 1 -8.06 13.07 -14.87
CA MET A 1 -7.26 12.77 -13.65
C MET A 1 -6.87 11.30 -13.72
N SER A 2 -5.58 10.96 -13.76
CA SER A 2 -5.14 9.56 -13.64
C SER A 2 -5.52 9.06 -12.26
N LYS A 3 -6.22 7.93 -12.19
CA LYS A 3 -6.60 7.29 -10.91
C LYS A 3 -5.31 6.96 -10.17
N ALA A 4 -5.03 7.66 -9.06
CA ALA A 4 -3.91 7.29 -8.19
C ALA A 4 -4.01 5.79 -7.87
N PRO A 5 -2.88 5.06 -7.81
CA PRO A 5 -2.91 3.64 -7.49
C PRO A 5 -3.67 3.44 -6.18
N ASN A 6 -4.67 2.55 -6.20
CA ASN A 6 -5.42 2.22 -5.01
C ASN A 6 -4.65 1.12 -4.29
N ALA A 7 -3.86 1.49 -3.29
CA ALA A 7 -3.02 0.57 -2.52
C ALA A 7 -3.80 -0.64 -2.00
N ALA A 8 -5.04 -0.46 -1.54
CA ALA A 8 -5.88 -1.57 -1.10
C ALA A 8 -6.26 -2.52 -2.24
N LEU A 9 -6.52 -2.01 -3.45
CA LEU A 9 -6.77 -2.85 -4.62
C LEU A 9 -5.54 -3.66 -4.99
N GLU A 10 -4.35 -3.03 -5.01
CA GLU A 10 -3.11 -3.73 -5.34
C GLU A 10 -2.73 -4.75 -4.27
N ALA A 11 -2.98 -4.46 -2.99
CA ALA A 11 -2.81 -5.42 -1.90
C ALA A 11 -3.71 -6.66 -2.08
N ILE A 12 -4.98 -6.47 -2.46
CA ILE A 12 -5.90 -7.59 -2.73
C ILE A 12 -5.42 -8.41 -3.92
N LYS A 13 -4.98 -7.78 -5.02
CA LYS A 13 -4.47 -8.51 -6.18
C LYS A 13 -3.26 -9.36 -5.83
N PHE A 14 -2.28 -8.79 -5.14
CA PHE A 14 -1.10 -9.53 -4.69
C PHE A 14 -1.48 -10.70 -3.77
N ALA A 15 -2.40 -10.46 -2.83
CA ALA A 15 -2.89 -11.48 -1.92
C ALA A 15 -3.59 -12.66 -2.62
N LEU A 16 -4.20 -12.44 -3.79
CA LEU A 16 -4.83 -13.50 -4.59
C LEU A 16 -3.80 -14.39 -5.32
N GLU A 17 -2.58 -13.91 -5.50
CA GLU A 17 -1.52 -14.60 -6.25
C GLU A 17 -0.51 -15.31 -5.34
N THR A 18 -0.42 -14.92 -4.07
CA THR A 18 0.48 -15.53 -3.08
C THR A 18 -0.20 -16.61 -2.25
N ASP A 19 0.55 -17.65 -1.87
CA ASP A 19 0.04 -18.77 -1.07
C ASP A 19 -0.37 -18.35 0.37
N GLU A 20 0.19 -17.24 0.86
CA GLU A 20 -0.03 -16.72 2.22
C GLU A 20 -0.89 -15.44 2.23
N GLY A 21 -1.82 -15.32 1.28
CA GLY A 21 -2.59 -14.09 1.03
C GLY A 21 -3.33 -13.52 2.24
N ILE A 22 -3.85 -14.36 3.14
CA ILE A 22 -4.54 -13.90 4.35
C ILE A 22 -3.57 -13.26 5.35
N GLU A 23 -2.38 -13.84 5.53
CA GLU A 23 -1.37 -13.28 6.44
C GLU A 23 -0.80 -11.98 5.85
N PHE A 24 -0.56 -11.95 4.54
CA PHE A 24 -0.19 -10.73 3.83
C PHE A 24 -1.21 -9.59 4.07
N LEU A 25 -2.52 -9.87 3.88
CA LEU A 25 -3.57 -8.86 4.10
C LEU A 25 -3.69 -8.45 5.56
N ARG A 26 -3.46 -9.36 6.51
CA ARG A 26 -3.44 -9.04 7.93
C ARG A 26 -2.33 -8.02 8.23
N LEU A 27 -1.10 -8.31 7.80
CA LEU A 27 0.04 -7.40 7.98
C LEU A 27 -0.22 -6.05 7.30
N TRP A 28 -0.80 -6.06 6.10
CA TRP A 28 -1.11 -4.84 5.36
C TRP A 28 -2.15 -3.98 6.07
N LEU A 29 -3.22 -4.61 6.56
CA LEU A 29 -4.30 -3.96 7.30
C LEU A 29 -3.80 -3.26 8.58
N TYR A 30 -2.81 -3.85 9.27
CA TYR A 30 -2.24 -3.29 10.49
C TYR A 30 -1.04 -2.37 10.25
N GLY A 31 -0.69 -2.09 8.99
CA GLY A 31 0.44 -1.22 8.64
C GLY A 31 1.81 -1.82 8.97
N GLU A 32 1.91 -3.14 9.09
CA GLU A 32 3.16 -3.87 9.32
C GLU A 32 4.02 -3.96 8.04
N PHE A 33 4.15 -2.85 7.29
CA PHE A 33 4.78 -2.81 5.96
C PHE A 33 6.26 -3.22 5.96
N GLY A 34 6.95 -3.04 7.10
CA GLY A 34 8.32 -3.53 7.28
C GLY A 34 8.42 -5.05 7.28
N ALA A 35 7.43 -5.76 7.85
CA ALA A 35 7.35 -7.21 7.76
C ALA A 35 7.05 -7.64 6.32
N ILE A 36 6.10 -6.96 5.66
CA ILE A 36 5.74 -7.28 4.27
C ILE A 36 6.96 -7.17 3.34
N ARG A 37 7.74 -6.09 3.43
CA ARG A 37 8.93 -5.93 2.56
C ARG A 37 10.06 -6.92 2.84
N ARG A 38 10.10 -7.48 4.05
CA ARG A 38 11.08 -8.52 4.41
C ARG A 38 10.65 -9.89 3.90
N ASP A 39 9.37 -10.20 4.06
CA ASP A 39 8.84 -11.55 3.86
C ASP A 39 8.30 -11.76 2.41
N TRP A 40 7.85 -10.69 1.74
CA TRP A 40 7.49 -10.65 0.31
C TRP A 40 8.27 -9.55 -0.43
N PRO A 41 9.57 -9.74 -0.69
CA PRO A 41 10.41 -8.76 -1.39
C PRO A 41 9.96 -8.50 -2.84
N GLU A 42 9.16 -9.40 -3.43
CA GLU A 42 8.55 -9.28 -4.76
C GLU A 42 7.25 -8.46 -4.78
N CYS A 43 6.72 -8.08 -3.61
CA CYS A 43 5.51 -7.28 -3.49
C CYS A 43 5.66 -5.92 -4.19
N PRO A 44 4.75 -5.55 -5.10
CA PRO A 44 4.86 -4.32 -5.87
C PRO A 44 4.72 -3.07 -4.98
N SER A 45 5.49 -2.04 -5.30
CA SER A 45 5.56 -0.80 -4.51
C SER A 45 4.20 -0.09 -4.36
N GLU A 46 3.32 -0.26 -5.34
CA GLU A 46 1.98 0.31 -5.44
C GLU A 46 1.06 -0.15 -4.30
N VAL A 47 1.36 -1.30 -3.69
CA VAL A 47 0.70 -1.79 -2.47
C VAL A 47 0.89 -0.83 -1.29
N PHE A 48 1.94 0.00 -1.29
CA PHE A 48 2.25 0.92 -0.19
C PHE A 48 1.90 2.38 -0.48
N ILE A 49 1.79 2.78 -1.75
CA ILE A 49 1.61 4.18 -2.16
C ILE A 49 0.27 4.72 -1.67
N GLY A 50 0.31 5.69 -0.75
CA GLY A 50 -0.88 6.30 -0.14
C GLY A 50 -1.45 5.56 1.07
N ALA A 51 -0.96 4.34 1.36
CA ALA A 51 -1.22 3.63 2.62
C ALA A 51 -0.12 3.92 3.65
N GLU A 52 1.14 3.96 3.20
CA GLU A 52 2.32 4.22 4.06
C GLU A 52 2.58 5.71 4.27
N TYR A 53 2.25 6.54 3.29
CA TYR A 53 2.23 7.98 3.44
C TYR A 53 0.79 8.41 3.70
N GLY A 54 0.47 8.70 4.96
CA GLY A 54 -0.75 9.44 5.30
C GLY A 54 -0.73 10.73 4.47
N PHE A 55 -1.72 10.87 3.58
CA PHE A 55 -1.86 11.98 2.65
C PHE A 55 -1.79 13.33 3.40
N THR A 56 -0.60 13.89 3.53
CA THR A 56 -0.38 15.24 4.06
C THR A 56 -0.27 16.16 2.85
N VAL A 57 -1.42 16.52 2.27
CA VAL A 57 -1.48 17.79 1.57
C VAL A 57 -1.49 18.85 2.66
N THR A 58 -0.33 19.43 2.94
CA THR A 58 -0.29 20.75 3.58
C THR A 58 -0.92 21.72 2.59
N GLN A 59 -2.15 22.13 2.88
CA GLN A 59 -2.89 23.17 2.19
C GLN A 59 -2.22 24.54 2.45
N GLU A 60 -0.99 24.73 1.99
CA GLU A 60 -0.27 26.02 2.08
C GLU A 60 0.19 26.58 0.73
N ALA A 61 0.01 25.86 -0.38
CA ALA A 61 0.46 26.30 -1.71
C ALA A 61 -0.66 26.80 -2.65
N LEU A 62 -1.81 27.23 -2.12
CA LEU A 62 -2.93 27.78 -2.92
C LEU A 62 -3.31 29.22 -2.54
N ILE A 63 -2.34 30.01 -2.07
CA ILE A 63 -2.46 31.47 -2.02
C ILE A 63 -1.29 32.03 -2.83
N ASP A 64 -1.50 32.20 -4.14
CA ASP A 64 -0.82 33.18 -4.99
C ASP A 64 -1.90 33.96 -5.75
#